data_AF-A0A7L7MII7-F1
#
_entry.id   AF-A0A7L7MII7-F1
#
_cell.length_a   1.000
_cell.length_b   1.000
_cell.length_c   1.000
_cell.angle_alpha   90.00
_cell.angle_beta   90.00
_cell.angle_gamma   90.00
#
_symmetry.space_group_name_H-M   'P 1'
#
loop_
_entity.id
_entity.type
_entity.pdbx_description
1 polymer ?
#
loop_
_entity_poly.entity_id
_entity_poly.type
_entity_poly.pdbx_seq_one_letter_code
_entity_poly.pdbx_strand_id
1 'polypeptide(L)'
;MAGWLFADLMLVLALVFLGDSPAPATAQRQPAVPSPSAGEPGAGPGESPSPAPPSSSSSAPSSSPSPGDHRSVENAPVKFRVRGDDRDKLTAQLEKATGDWAGRRAALVLTFGGGPGGTEYARRVNSLLPRARPEMFTRNTTAEDFHDLGEPTSTAELWLYFYTSPR
;
A
#
# COMPACT_ATOMS: atom_id res chain seq x y z
N MET A 1 26.29 -8.97 -7.42
CA MET A 1 26.94 -8.38 -8.61
C MET A 1 26.22 -8.86 -9.89
N ALA A 2 24.93 -8.56 -10.07
CA ALA A 2 24.14 -9.08 -11.22
C ALA A 2 23.19 -8.04 -11.87
N GLY A 3 23.17 -6.79 -11.38
CA GLY A 3 22.30 -5.74 -11.95
C GLY A 3 22.75 -5.22 -13.30
N TRP A 4 24.05 -5.32 -13.61
CA TRP A 4 24.61 -4.77 -14.87
C TRP A 4 24.26 -5.63 -16.09
N LEU A 5 24.27 -6.96 -15.94
CA LEU A 5 23.89 -7.89 -17.00
C LEU A 5 22.39 -7.80 -17.33
N PHE A 6 21.55 -7.59 -16.31
CA PHE A 6 20.10 -7.44 -16.50
C PHE A 6 19.77 -6.20 -17.34
N ALA A 7 20.46 -5.08 -17.09
CA ALA A 7 20.27 -3.86 -17.87
C ALA A 7 20.68 -4.03 -19.34
N ASP A 8 21.77 -4.76 -19.61
CA ASP A 8 22.23 -5.06 -20.97
C ASP A 8 21.23 -5.95 -21.73
N LEU A 9 20.71 -7.00 -21.08
CA LEU A 9 19.68 -7.85 -21.66
C LEU A 9 18.37 -7.10 -21.93
N MET A 10 17.95 -6.20 -21.03
CA MET A 10 16.80 -5.32 -21.26
C MET A 10 17.04 -4.32 -22.39
N LEU A 11 18.26 -3.78 -22.51
CA LEU A 11 18.63 -2.83 -23.56
C LEU A 11 18.61 -3.48 -24.95
N VAL A 12 19.19 -4.68 -25.08
CA VAL A 12 19.18 -5.45 -26.34
C VAL A 12 17.74 -5.79 -26.75
N LEU A 13 16.91 -6.22 -25.81
CA LEU A 13 15.50 -6.53 -26.09
C LEU A 13 14.73 -5.30 -26.58
N ALA A 14 14.90 -4.14 -25.94
CA ALA A 14 14.25 -2.90 -26.36
C ALA A 14 14.65 -2.46 -27.77
N LEU A 15 15.92 -2.65 -28.14
CA LEU A 15 16.44 -2.30 -29.47
C LEU A 15 15.82 -3.17 -30.58
N VAL A 16 15.65 -4.47 -30.32
CA VAL A 16 15.02 -5.41 -31.25
C VAL A 16 13.56 -5.04 -31.51
N PHE A 17 12.80 -4.69 -30.47
CA PHE A 17 11.39 -4.29 -30.62
C PHE A 17 11.22 -2.97 -31.38
N LEU A 18 12.14 -2.01 -31.22
CA LEU A 18 12.05 -0.73 -31.92
C LEU A 18 12.44 -0.86 -33.41
N GLY A 19 13.37 -1.76 -33.74
CA GLY A 19 13.80 -2.02 -35.10
C GLY A 19 12.76 -2.73 -35.98
N ASP A 20 11.74 -3.36 -35.38
CA ASP A 20 10.73 -4.15 -36.09
C ASP A 20 9.44 -3.36 -36.42
N SER A 21 9.48 -2.03 -36.34
CA SER A 21 8.33 -1.19 -36.73
C SER A 21 8.26 -1.06 -38.26
N PRO A 22 7.30 -1.69 -38.98
CA PRO A 22 7.13 -1.46 -40.40
C PRO A 22 6.74 0.00 -40.65
N ALA A 23 7.40 0.65 -41.62
CA ALA A 23 7.16 2.05 -41.96
C ALA A 23 5.67 2.28 -42.30
N PRO A 24 5.04 3.36 -41.79
CA PRO A 24 3.68 3.70 -42.15
C PRO A 24 3.61 4.05 -43.64
N ALA A 25 2.67 3.44 -44.36
CA ALA A 25 2.40 3.73 -45.76
C ALA A 25 2.17 5.25 -45.93
N THR A 26 2.96 5.85 -46.82
CA THR A 26 2.92 7.27 -47.18
C THR A 26 1.51 7.73 -47.55
N ALA A 27 0.94 8.62 -46.74
CA ALA A 27 -0.29 9.33 -47.07
C ALA A 27 -0.05 10.27 -48.27
N GLN A 28 -0.91 10.15 -49.27
CA GLN A 28 -0.90 10.90 -50.52
C GLN A 28 -1.07 12.41 -50.27
N ARG A 29 -0.21 13.21 -50.91
CA ARG A 29 -0.18 14.68 -50.86
C ARG A 29 -1.35 15.28 -51.65
N GLN A 30 -2.05 16.26 -51.08
CA GLN A 30 -2.87 17.20 -51.85
C GLN A 30 -2.50 18.66 -51.46
N PRO A 31 -2.45 19.62 -52.40
CA PRO A 31 -1.69 20.87 -52.26
C PRO A 31 -2.46 22.04 -51.63
N ALA A 32 -1.68 22.98 -51.08
CA ALA A 32 -2.09 24.20 -50.40
C ALA A 32 -2.55 25.34 -51.32
N VAL A 33 -3.37 26.26 -50.79
CA VAL A 33 -3.38 27.70 -51.17
C VAL A 33 -4.05 28.56 -50.05
N PRO A 34 -3.81 29.89 -49.97
CA PRO A 34 -3.35 30.56 -48.75
C PRO A 34 -4.27 31.69 -48.23
N SER A 35 -3.98 32.16 -47.02
CA SER A 35 -4.53 33.40 -46.42
C SER A 35 -4.08 34.66 -47.20
N PRO A 36 -4.86 35.76 -47.15
CA PRO A 36 -4.25 37.03 -46.71
C PRO A 36 -5.14 37.93 -45.83
N SER A 37 -4.44 38.79 -45.10
CA SER A 37 -4.84 39.82 -44.14
C SER A 37 -5.73 40.94 -44.69
N ALA A 38 -6.44 41.63 -43.77
CA ALA A 38 -6.26 43.05 -43.40
C ALA A 38 -7.59 43.81 -43.17
N GLY A 39 -7.66 44.57 -42.08
CA GLY A 39 -8.56 45.74 -41.96
C GLY A 39 -9.28 45.90 -40.62
N GLU A 40 -8.63 46.55 -39.64
CA GLU A 40 -9.34 47.36 -38.65
C GLU A 40 -9.96 48.58 -39.37
N PRO A 41 -11.14 49.09 -38.93
CA PRO A 41 -11.13 50.19 -37.96
C PRO A 41 -12.24 50.11 -36.90
N GLY A 42 -11.93 50.67 -35.72
CA GLY A 42 -12.81 50.70 -34.57
C GLY A 42 -14.07 51.56 -34.71
N ALA A 43 -15.09 51.17 -33.94
CA ALA A 43 -16.03 52.03 -33.23
C ALA A 43 -16.88 51.12 -32.32
N GLY A 44 -16.78 51.28 -30.99
CA GLY A 44 -17.82 50.80 -30.06
C GLY A 44 -19.11 51.63 -30.22
N PRO A 45 -20.14 51.49 -29.37
CA PRO A 45 -20.20 50.78 -28.08
C PRO A 45 -21.42 49.84 -27.94
N GLY A 46 -21.43 48.93 -26.96
CA GLY A 46 -22.69 48.29 -26.54
C GLY A 46 -22.54 46.91 -25.91
N GLU A 47 -22.52 46.90 -24.56
CA GLU A 47 -23.13 45.89 -23.69
C GLU A 47 -22.74 44.40 -23.86
N SER A 48 -21.93 43.89 -22.93
CA SER A 48 -22.32 42.68 -22.16
C SER A 48 -21.40 42.50 -20.94
N PRO A 49 -21.94 42.39 -19.71
CA PRO A 49 -21.16 42.39 -18.48
C PRO A 49 -20.40 41.08 -18.24
N SER A 50 -19.23 41.26 -17.61
CA SER A 50 -18.30 40.28 -17.07
C SER A 50 -18.98 39.09 -16.35
N PRO A 51 -18.58 37.82 -16.63
CA PRO A 51 -19.11 36.67 -15.91
C PRO A 51 -18.56 36.59 -14.48
N ALA A 52 -19.45 36.76 -13.51
CA ALA A 52 -19.22 36.40 -12.11
C ALA A 52 -19.15 34.86 -11.95
N PRO A 53 -18.36 34.33 -10.98
CA PRO A 53 -18.27 32.90 -10.74
C PRO A 53 -19.59 32.35 -10.15
N PRO A 54 -20.15 31.25 -10.68
CA PRO A 54 -21.36 30.66 -10.12
C PRO A 54 -21.06 29.96 -8.79
N SER A 55 -21.88 30.30 -7.80
CA SER A 55 -21.87 29.77 -6.45
C SER A 55 -22.33 28.31 -6.38
N SER A 56 -21.74 27.62 -5.42
CA SER A 56 -21.89 26.23 -5.00
C SER A 56 -23.33 25.71 -4.86
N SER A 57 -23.60 24.56 -5.48
CA SER A 57 -24.58 23.59 -4.98
C SER A 57 -24.22 22.18 -5.46
N SER A 58 -23.09 21.66 -4.97
CA SER A 58 -22.78 20.23 -5.06
C SER A 58 -23.13 19.61 -3.71
N SER A 59 -24.22 18.86 -3.69
CA SER A 59 -24.61 17.97 -2.60
C SER A 59 -23.60 16.81 -2.52
N ALA A 60 -22.43 17.10 -1.96
CA ALA A 60 -21.48 16.08 -1.57
C ALA A 60 -22.11 15.20 -0.48
N PRO A 61 -22.02 13.87 -0.55
CA PRO A 61 -22.42 13.01 0.56
C PRO A 61 -21.52 13.35 1.75
N SER A 62 -22.07 14.08 2.72
CA SER A 62 -21.41 14.38 3.98
C SER A 62 -21.48 13.15 4.90
N SER A 63 -20.76 12.11 4.54
CA SER A 63 -20.30 11.12 5.52
C SER A 63 -19.02 11.66 6.13
N SER A 64 -19.15 12.71 6.96
CA SER A 64 -18.08 13.08 7.86
C SER A 64 -18.02 11.98 8.91
N PRO A 65 -16.99 11.10 8.92
CA PRO A 65 -16.86 10.13 9.99
C PRO A 65 -16.75 10.91 11.29
N SER A 66 -17.55 10.53 12.29
CA SER A 66 -17.52 11.13 13.62
C SER A 66 -16.06 11.20 14.10
N PRO A 67 -15.50 12.40 14.36
CA PRO A 67 -14.13 12.57 14.83
C PRO A 67 -14.01 12.06 16.27
N GLY A 68 -13.92 10.75 16.45
CA GLY A 68 -13.88 10.17 17.80
C GLY A 68 -13.68 8.67 17.87
N ASP A 69 -14.10 7.91 16.84
CA ASP A 69 -14.04 6.44 16.90
C ASP A 69 -12.82 5.81 16.19
N HIS A 70 -11.96 6.63 15.58
CA HIS A 70 -10.72 6.14 14.98
C HIS A 70 -9.64 6.05 16.07
N ARG A 71 -9.38 4.83 16.55
CA ARG A 71 -8.28 4.58 17.49
C ARG A 71 -6.95 4.55 16.71
N SER A 72 -6.08 5.53 16.96
CA SER A 72 -4.77 5.62 16.30
C SER A 72 -3.84 4.47 16.69
N VAL A 73 -2.93 4.12 15.78
CA VAL A 73 -1.94 3.05 15.95
C VAL A 73 -0.55 3.67 16.03
N GLU A 74 0.29 3.19 16.95
CA GLU A 74 1.68 3.60 17.04
C GLU A 74 2.46 3.12 15.81
N ASN A 75 3.36 3.95 15.27
CA ASN A 75 4.14 3.61 14.08
C ASN A 75 5.40 2.77 14.36
N ALA A 76 5.70 2.49 15.64
CA ALA A 76 6.86 1.71 16.07
C ALA A 76 6.43 0.29 16.45
N PRO A 77 6.67 -0.74 15.61
CA PRO A 77 6.33 -2.10 15.96
C PRO A 77 7.30 -2.68 16.97
N VAL A 78 6.78 -3.51 17.86
CA VAL A 78 7.58 -4.46 18.64
C VAL A 78 7.83 -5.69 17.76
N LYS A 79 9.10 -6.06 17.59
CA LYS A 79 9.50 -7.18 16.74
C LYS A 79 10.06 -8.31 17.58
N PHE A 80 9.59 -9.52 17.36
CA PHE A 80 10.14 -10.71 18.00
C PHE A 80 9.94 -11.94 17.12
N ARG A 81 10.64 -13.02 17.45
CA ARG A 81 10.64 -14.26 16.68
C ARG A 81 10.21 -15.44 17.54
N VAL A 82 9.50 -16.38 16.91
CA VAL A 82 9.10 -17.64 17.51
C VAL A 82 9.47 -18.80 16.60
N ARG A 83 9.79 -19.95 17.20
CA ARG A 83 10.23 -21.15 16.47
C ARG A 83 9.67 -22.45 17.01
N GLY A 84 9.56 -23.44 16.13
CA GLY A 84 9.16 -24.82 16.42
C GLY A 84 7.69 -25.11 16.13
N ASP A 85 7.31 -26.38 16.22
CA ASP A 85 5.97 -26.84 15.78
C ASP A 85 5.00 -27.11 16.93
N ASP A 86 5.53 -27.21 18.16
CA ASP A 86 4.76 -27.52 19.34
C ASP A 86 3.93 -26.30 19.80
N ARG A 87 2.61 -26.48 19.87
CA ARG A 87 1.67 -25.38 20.15
C ARG A 87 1.87 -24.79 21.55
N ASP A 88 2.10 -25.61 22.57
CA ASP A 88 2.24 -25.13 23.93
C ASP A 88 3.58 -24.39 24.12
N LYS A 89 4.66 -24.87 23.49
CA LYS A 89 5.94 -24.15 23.45
C LYS A 89 5.85 -22.83 22.67
N LEU A 90 5.09 -22.80 21.58
CA LEU A 90 4.84 -21.55 20.85
C LEU A 90 4.04 -20.56 21.69
N THR A 91 2.98 -21.03 22.37
CA THR A 91 2.22 -20.19 23.31
C THR A 91 3.11 -19.62 24.42
N ALA A 92 3.97 -20.44 25.03
CA ALA A 92 4.91 -19.97 26.05
C ALA A 92 5.92 -18.94 25.51
N GLN A 93 6.41 -19.12 24.27
CA GLN A 93 7.26 -18.12 23.61
C GLN A 93 6.53 -16.80 23.40
N LEU A 94 5.27 -16.86 22.93
CA LEU A 94 4.42 -15.67 22.73
C LEU A 94 4.14 -14.95 24.06
N GLU A 95 3.81 -15.69 25.13
CA GLU A 95 3.60 -15.15 26.47
C GLU A 95 4.82 -14.41 26.99
N LYS A 96 6.00 -15.03 26.85
CA LYS A 96 7.27 -14.44 27.25
C LYS A 96 7.61 -13.21 26.42
N ALA A 97 7.50 -13.31 25.10
CA ALA A 97 7.84 -12.25 24.15
C ALA A 97 6.87 -11.05 24.19
N THR A 98 5.72 -11.17 24.86
CA THR A 98 4.75 -10.08 25.00
C THR A 98 4.65 -9.57 26.44
N GLY A 99 5.43 -10.13 27.37
CA GLY A 99 5.33 -9.86 28.80
C GLY A 99 5.55 -8.40 29.18
N ASP A 100 6.55 -7.76 28.58
CA ASP A 100 6.93 -6.37 28.88
C ASP A 100 5.85 -5.36 28.46
N TRP A 101 4.88 -5.79 27.64
CA TRP A 101 3.80 -4.96 27.12
C TRP A 101 2.43 -5.34 27.67
N ALA A 102 2.40 -6.06 28.80
CA ALA A 102 1.16 -6.35 29.51
C ALA A 102 0.34 -5.06 29.78
N GLY A 103 -0.98 -5.16 29.61
CA GLY A 103 -1.90 -4.01 29.73
C GLY A 103 -2.04 -3.15 28.46
N ARG A 104 -1.20 -3.36 27.43
CA ARG A 104 -1.36 -2.71 26.11
C ARG A 104 -2.22 -3.57 25.18
N ARG A 105 -2.98 -2.93 24.29
CA ARG A 105 -3.85 -3.62 23.31
C ARG A 105 -3.23 -3.59 21.92
N ALA A 106 -3.12 -4.76 21.32
CA ALA A 106 -2.64 -4.94 19.96
C ALA A 106 -3.68 -4.42 18.96
N ALA A 107 -3.26 -3.54 18.07
CA ALA A 107 -4.07 -3.04 16.97
C ALA A 107 -3.90 -3.92 15.72
N LEU A 108 -2.64 -4.23 15.39
CA LEU A 108 -2.27 -4.97 14.20
C LEU A 108 -1.09 -5.89 14.50
N VAL A 109 -1.15 -7.10 13.97
CA VAL A 109 -0.06 -8.07 14.03
C VAL A 109 0.28 -8.49 12.61
N LEU A 110 1.53 -8.30 12.20
CA LEU A 110 2.04 -8.83 10.94
C LEU A 110 2.95 -10.00 11.25
N THR A 111 2.64 -11.18 10.71
CA THR A 111 3.38 -12.39 11.01
C THR A 111 3.99 -12.96 9.74
N PHE A 112 5.31 -13.05 9.70
CA PHE A 112 6.10 -13.50 8.56
C PHE A 112 6.63 -14.90 8.85
N GLY A 113 5.98 -15.93 8.30
CA GLY A 113 6.41 -17.32 8.49
C GLY A 113 7.45 -17.77 7.48
N GLY A 114 8.40 -18.59 7.93
CA GLY A 114 9.54 -19.04 7.14
C GLY A 114 9.24 -20.20 6.18
N GLY A 115 9.92 -20.19 5.04
CA GLY A 115 9.94 -21.28 4.06
C GLY A 115 8.70 -21.38 3.15
N PRO A 116 8.63 -22.44 2.32
CA PRO A 116 7.60 -22.60 1.28
C PRO A 116 6.14 -22.73 1.77
N GLY A 117 5.92 -22.84 3.08
CA GLY A 117 4.59 -22.87 3.74
C GLY A 117 4.44 -21.76 4.78
N GLY A 118 5.19 -20.67 4.64
CA GLY A 118 5.30 -19.61 5.64
C GLY A 118 3.96 -19.02 6.09
N THR A 119 3.02 -18.80 5.17
CA THR A 119 1.69 -18.27 5.50
C THR A 119 0.87 -19.23 6.37
N GLU A 120 0.96 -20.55 6.17
CA GLU A 120 0.28 -21.53 7.03
C GLU A 120 0.88 -21.57 8.43
N TYR A 121 2.21 -21.47 8.51
CA TYR A 121 2.89 -21.38 9.80
C TYR A 121 2.54 -20.07 10.52
N ALA A 122 2.53 -18.94 9.81
CA ALA A 122 2.11 -17.64 10.33
C ALA A 122 0.67 -17.70 10.87
N ARG A 123 -0.26 -18.29 10.12
CA ARG A 123 -1.65 -18.49 10.56
C ARG A 123 -1.75 -19.34 11.82
N ARG A 124 -0.94 -20.40 11.92
CA ARG A 124 -0.89 -21.24 13.12
C ARG A 124 -0.44 -20.43 14.32
N VAL A 125 0.64 -19.64 14.18
CA VAL A 125 1.14 -18.76 15.24
C VAL A 125 0.08 -17.71 15.63
N ASN A 126 -0.57 -17.08 14.65
CA ASN A 126 -1.63 -16.10 14.88
C ASN A 126 -2.83 -16.69 15.63
N SER A 127 -3.17 -17.96 15.39
CA SER A 127 -4.23 -18.67 16.16
C SER A 127 -3.93 -18.84 17.64
N LEU A 128 -2.65 -18.74 18.05
CA LEU A 128 -2.21 -18.91 19.44
C LEU A 128 -2.16 -17.58 20.21
N LEU A 129 -2.20 -16.43 19.52
CA LEU A 129 -2.09 -15.12 20.15
C LEU A 129 -3.19 -14.88 21.21
N PRO A 130 -4.49 -15.17 20.95
CA PRO A 130 -5.53 -14.95 21.96
C PRO A 130 -5.39 -15.86 23.18
N ARG A 131 -4.78 -17.05 23.00
CA ARG A 131 -4.50 -17.97 24.12
C ARG A 131 -3.31 -17.49 24.95
N ALA A 132 -2.27 -16.97 24.30
CA ALA A 132 -1.09 -16.44 24.98
C ALA A 132 -1.40 -15.15 25.77
N ARG A 133 -2.17 -14.21 25.19
CA ARG A 133 -2.54 -12.95 25.85
C ARG A 133 -3.95 -12.51 25.46
N PRO A 134 -5.00 -12.99 26.15
CA PRO A 134 -6.38 -12.68 25.81
C PRO A 134 -6.73 -11.19 25.93
N GLU A 135 -6.09 -10.47 26.86
CA GLU A 135 -6.32 -9.03 27.05
C GLU A 135 -5.68 -8.16 25.95
N MET A 136 -4.55 -8.62 25.40
CA MET A 136 -3.80 -7.90 24.37
C MET A 136 -4.38 -8.18 22.97
N PHE A 137 -4.65 -9.45 22.67
CA PHE A 137 -5.14 -9.93 21.38
C PHE A 137 -6.63 -10.22 21.48
N THR A 138 -7.42 -9.19 21.22
CA THR A 138 -8.89 -9.29 21.28
C THR A 138 -9.45 -9.71 19.92
N ARG A 139 -10.76 -10.00 19.85
CA ARG A 139 -11.43 -10.37 18.59
C ARG A 139 -11.29 -9.32 17.47
N ASN A 140 -10.97 -8.08 17.83
CA ASN A 140 -10.83 -6.95 16.91
C ASN A 140 -9.37 -6.72 16.49
N THR A 141 -8.42 -7.51 16.99
CA THR A 141 -7.02 -7.39 16.57
C THR A 141 -6.88 -7.97 15.16
N THR A 142 -6.45 -7.14 14.22
CA THR A 142 -6.16 -7.60 12.86
C THR A 142 -4.83 -8.33 12.86
N ALA A 143 -4.81 -9.55 12.33
CA ALA A 143 -3.61 -10.35 12.18
C ALA A 143 -3.47 -10.76 10.72
N GLU A 144 -2.35 -10.40 10.11
CA GLU A 144 -2.04 -10.69 8.71
C GLU A 144 -0.93 -11.74 8.62
N ASP A 145 -1.08 -12.65 7.65
CA ASP A 145 -0.20 -13.78 7.43
C ASP A 145 0.67 -13.53 6.18
N PHE A 146 1.98 -13.46 6.35
CA PHE A 146 2.95 -13.31 5.26
C PHE A 146 3.91 -14.50 5.25
N HIS A 147 4.62 -14.66 4.13
CA HIS A 147 5.72 -15.62 4.00
C HIS A 147 7.06 -14.88 3.90
N ASP A 148 8.10 -15.49 4.44
CA ASP A 148 9.48 -15.06 4.35
C ASP A 148 10.34 -16.25 3.88
N LEU A 149 10.79 -16.21 2.63
CA LEU A 149 11.62 -17.27 2.04
C LEU A 149 13.07 -17.25 2.59
N GLY A 150 13.47 -16.17 3.27
CA GLY A 150 14.78 -16.04 3.89
C GLY A 150 14.90 -16.70 5.26
N GLU A 151 13.76 -16.97 5.92
CA GLU A 151 13.74 -17.63 7.23
C GLU A 151 13.49 -19.15 7.12
N PRO A 152 14.03 -19.95 8.05
CA PRO A 152 13.82 -21.39 8.07
C PRO A 152 12.34 -21.75 8.25
N THR A 153 11.95 -22.92 7.75
CA THR A 153 10.66 -23.53 8.09
C THR A 153 10.46 -23.58 9.61
N SER A 154 9.20 -23.46 10.05
CA SER A 154 8.84 -23.45 11.47
C SER A 154 9.47 -22.30 12.26
N THR A 155 9.69 -21.16 11.60
CA THR A 155 10.07 -19.89 12.21
C THR A 155 9.06 -18.83 11.79
N ALA A 156 8.75 -17.89 12.69
CA ALA A 156 8.00 -16.69 12.33
C ALA A 156 8.57 -15.46 13.02
N GLU A 157 8.62 -14.35 12.29
CA GLU A 157 8.84 -13.02 12.85
C GLU A 157 7.50 -12.30 12.96
N LEU A 158 7.22 -11.72 14.13
CA LEU A 158 5.99 -10.97 14.39
C LEU A 158 6.33 -9.50 14.58
N TRP A 159 5.56 -8.64 13.92
CA TRP A 159 5.57 -7.20 14.12
C TRP A 159 4.25 -6.80 14.77
N LEU A 160 4.35 -6.39 16.02
CA LEU A 160 3.22 -6.05 16.87
C LEU A 160 3.09 -4.54 16.99
N TYR A 161 1.97 -4.01 16.50
CA TYR A 161 1.61 -2.61 16.59
C TYR A 161 0.52 -2.42 17.66
N PHE A 162 0.72 -1.43 18.52
CA PHE A 162 -0.23 -1.11 19.59
C PHE A 162 -1.08 0.10 19.25
N TYR A 163 -2.27 0.17 19.82
CA TYR A 163 -3.00 1.43 19.85
C TYR A 163 -2.24 2.48 20.65
N THR A 164 -2.33 3.74 20.22
CA THR A 164 -1.81 4.87 20.99
C THR A 164 -2.56 4.97 22.31
N SER A 165 -1.84 5.14 23.42
CA SER A 165 -2.47 5.48 24.69
C SER A 165 -3.23 6.82 24.56
N PRO A 166 -4.45 6.93 25.12
CA PRO A 166 -5.10 8.23 25.24
C PRO A 166 -4.16 9.17 26.02
N ARG A 167 -3.94 10.36 25.47
CA ARG A 167 -3.19 11.44 26.15
C ARG A 167 -4.08 12.16 27.14
#